data_AF-A0A9W4RD09-F1
#
_entry.id   AF-A0A9W4RD09-F1
#
_cell.length_a   1.000
_cell.length_b   1.000
_cell.length_c   1.000
_cell.angle_alpha   90.00
_cell.angle_beta   90.00
_cell.angle_gamma   90.00
#
_symmetry.space_group_name_H-M   'P 1'
#
loop_
_entity.id
_entity.type
_entity.pdbx_description
1 polymer ?
#
loop_
_entity_poly.entity_id
_entity_poly.type
_entity_poly.pdbx_seq_one_letter_code
_entity_poly.pdbx_strand_id
1 'polypeptide(L)'
;MMMRRMGAVVLAGGLSILASVSAYAASSSTTLPPPDPTAKNLTPYMIQLRAFDACLVTQSQLMGTTREAVHSACSCYAKGTVNAMTKDELQAFRDTGYFNDSAREKGLRFIDQCKLKRPF
;
A
#
# COMPACT_ATOMS: atom_id res chain seq x y z
N MET A 1 -30.91 -28.22 -39.54
CA MET A 1 -30.93 -29.44 -38.70
C MET A 1 -30.06 -30.47 -39.37
N MET A 2 -29.09 -31.06 -38.67
CA MET A 2 -28.65 -32.46 -38.83
C MET A 2 -27.67 -32.75 -37.68
N MET A 3 -28.20 -33.43 -36.66
CA MET A 3 -27.45 -33.98 -35.54
C MET A 3 -26.47 -35.06 -36.03
N ARG A 4 -25.26 -35.08 -35.47
CA ARG A 4 -24.53 -36.33 -35.30
C ARG A 4 -23.92 -36.38 -33.89
N ARG A 5 -24.62 -37.11 -33.03
CA ARG A 5 -24.15 -37.63 -31.74
C ARG A 5 -23.05 -38.65 -32.00
N MET A 6 -21.97 -38.63 -31.23
CA MET A 6 -21.10 -39.74 -30.72
C MET A 6 -19.90 -39.03 -30.08
N GLY A 7 -19.39 -39.27 -28.88
CA GLY A 7 -19.58 -40.27 -27.85
C GLY A 7 -18.47 -39.98 -26.82
N ALA A 8 -18.77 -40.10 -25.53
CA ALA A 8 -17.86 -39.77 -24.44
C ALA A 8 -16.65 -40.73 -24.40
N VAL A 9 -15.44 -40.19 -24.28
CA VAL A 9 -14.29 -40.90 -23.73
C VAL A 9 -13.75 -40.07 -22.58
N VAL A 10 -14.05 -40.55 -21.38
CA VAL A 10 -13.42 -40.15 -20.13
C VAL A 10 -12.02 -40.73 -20.14
N LEU A 11 -10.99 -39.88 -20.18
CA LEU A 11 -9.63 -40.25 -19.83
C LEU A 11 -9.18 -39.36 -18.68
N ALA A 12 -9.23 -39.97 -17.50
CA ALA A 12 -8.52 -39.57 -16.32
C ALA A 12 -7.03 -39.39 -16.67
N GLY A 13 -6.56 -38.16 -16.54
CA GLY A 13 -5.16 -37.79 -16.67
C GLY A 13 -4.90 -36.65 -15.70
N GLY A 14 -4.71 -37.00 -14.44
CA GLY A 14 -4.22 -36.07 -13.43
C GLY A 14 -2.86 -35.53 -13.87
N LEU A 15 -2.81 -34.26 -14.21
CA LEU A 15 -1.57 -33.50 -14.24
C LEU A 15 -1.82 -32.21 -13.48
N SER A 16 -1.56 -32.29 -12.18
CA SER A 16 -1.43 -31.17 -11.27
C SER A 16 -0.33 -30.24 -11.78
N ILE A 17 -0.72 -29.23 -12.56
CA ILE A 17 0.11 -28.05 -12.74
C ILE A 17 -0.49 -27.01 -11.80
N LEU A 18 0.12 -26.95 -10.62
CA LEU A 18 0.07 -25.80 -9.73
C LEU A 18 0.53 -24.58 -10.54
N ALA A 19 -0.40 -23.93 -11.22
CA ALA A 19 -0.23 -22.55 -11.64
C ALA A 19 -0.20 -21.73 -10.36
N SER A 20 0.99 -21.71 -9.75
CA SER A 20 1.43 -20.71 -8.81
C SER A 20 1.31 -19.38 -9.53
N VAL A 21 0.12 -18.77 -9.41
CA VAL A 21 -0.04 -17.36 -9.67
C VAL A 21 0.93 -16.71 -8.71
N SER A 22 2.06 -16.29 -9.25
CA SER A 22 3.05 -15.49 -8.55
C SER A 22 2.24 -14.31 -8.04
N ALA A 23 1.94 -14.29 -6.74
CA ALA A 23 1.55 -13.07 -6.08
C ALA A 23 2.77 -12.18 -6.28
N TYR A 24 2.69 -11.29 -7.26
CA TYR A 24 3.55 -10.14 -7.33
C TYR A 24 3.28 -9.39 -6.03
N ALA A 25 4.07 -9.70 -5.00
CA ALA A 25 4.44 -8.71 -4.03
C ALA A 25 5.04 -7.59 -4.87
N ALA A 26 4.20 -6.64 -5.26
CA ALA A 26 4.61 -5.33 -5.70
C ALA A 26 5.26 -4.65 -4.48
N SER A 27 6.41 -5.18 -4.09
CA SER A 27 7.45 -4.41 -3.44
C SER A 27 7.87 -3.43 -4.52
N SER A 28 7.22 -2.27 -4.56
CA SER A 28 7.63 -1.17 -5.42
C SER A 28 9.05 -0.78 -5.01
N SER A 29 10.04 -1.50 -5.56
CA SER A 29 11.44 -1.13 -5.59
C SER A 29 11.61 -0.03 -6.64
N THR A 30 10.81 1.04 -6.52
CA THR A 30 11.20 2.32 -7.08
C THR A 30 12.48 2.67 -6.34
N THR A 31 13.57 2.89 -7.06
CA THR A 31 14.82 3.42 -6.51
C THR A 31 14.47 4.58 -5.58
N LEU A 32 14.50 4.32 -4.27
CA LEU A 32 14.06 5.29 -3.28
C LEU A 32 14.89 6.56 -3.51
N PRO A 33 14.26 7.74 -3.66
CA PRO A 33 14.99 9.00 -3.75
C PRO A 33 15.98 9.10 -2.59
N PRO A 34 17.10 9.83 -2.77
CA PRO A 34 18.13 9.94 -1.74
C PRO A 34 17.51 10.36 -0.40
N PRO A 35 17.93 9.77 0.72
CA PRO A 35 17.33 10.00 2.03
C PRO A 35 17.35 11.49 2.36
N ASP A 36 16.19 12.04 2.70
CA ASP A 36 16.03 13.47 2.94
C ASP A 36 16.80 13.88 4.22
N PRO A 37 17.84 14.73 4.14
CA PRO A 37 18.63 15.14 5.29
C PRO A 37 17.81 15.94 6.33
N THR A 38 16.66 16.48 5.94
CA THR A 38 15.74 17.18 6.84
C THR A 38 14.90 16.22 7.70
N ALA A 39 14.88 14.93 7.36
CA ALA A 39 14.13 13.93 8.10
C ALA A 39 14.75 13.60 9.48
N LYS A 40 16.07 13.80 9.64
CA LYS A 40 16.83 13.39 10.84
C LYS A 40 16.34 13.98 12.16
N ASN A 41 15.75 15.18 12.13
CA ASN A 41 15.30 15.89 13.33
C ASN A 41 13.76 15.98 13.45
N LEU A 42 13.02 15.22 12.65
CA LEU A 42 11.56 15.31 12.66
C LEU A 42 10.98 14.78 13.98
N THR A 43 10.17 15.60 14.65
CA THR A 43 9.31 15.12 15.73
C THR A 43 8.24 14.20 15.15
N PRO A 44 7.61 13.31 15.96
CA PRO A 44 6.52 12.46 15.48
C PRO A 44 5.39 13.26 14.81
N TYR A 45 5.09 14.46 15.34
CA TYR A 45 4.12 15.38 14.73
C TYR A 45 4.53 15.82 13.32
N MET A 46 5.80 16.12 13.08
CA MET A 46 6.28 16.50 11.74
C MET A 46 6.28 15.32 10.76
N ILE A 47 6.54 14.11 11.24
CA ILE A 47 6.39 12.88 10.45
C ILE A 47 4.92 12.69 10.04
N GLN A 48 3.99 12.94 10.97
CA GLN A 48 2.56 12.90 10.69
C GLN A 48 2.16 13.91 9.62
N LEU A 49 2.64 15.15 9.69
CA LEU A 49 2.37 16.16 8.65
C LEU A 49 2.88 15.73 7.27
N ARG A 50 4.07 15.15 7.19
CA ARG A 50 4.60 14.65 5.91
C ARG A 50 3.79 13.49 5.34
N ALA A 51 3.42 12.53 6.20
CA ALA A 51 2.56 11.43 5.80
C ALA A 51 1.18 11.92 5.36
N PHE A 52 0.67 12.97 6.01
CA PHE A 52 -0.58 13.62 5.68
C PHE A 52 -0.54 14.30 4.30
N ASP A 53 0.47 15.14 4.03
CA ASP A 53 0.62 15.81 2.74
C ASP A 53 0.80 14.80 1.59
N ALA A 54 1.63 13.77 1.80
CA ALA A 54 1.82 12.70 0.82
C ALA A 54 0.51 11.94 0.54
N CYS A 55 -0.29 11.69 1.58
CA CYS A 55 -1.62 11.08 1.44
C CYS A 55 -2.55 11.97 0.62
N LEU A 56 -2.63 13.28 0.89
CA LEU A 56 -3.50 14.18 0.15
C LEU A 56 -3.21 14.14 -1.36
N VAL A 57 -1.93 14.25 -1.72
CA VAL A 57 -1.50 14.22 -3.13
C VAL A 57 -1.84 12.89 -3.78
N THR A 58 -1.49 11.78 -3.13
CA THR A 58 -1.68 10.44 -3.69
C THR A 58 -3.16 10.07 -3.79
N GLN A 59 -3.94 10.31 -2.73
CA GLN A 59 -5.34 9.89 -2.66
C GLN A 59 -6.25 10.74 -3.54
N SER A 60 -6.01 12.04 -3.64
CA SER A 60 -6.76 12.90 -4.57
C SER A 60 -6.60 12.41 -6.01
N GLN A 61 -5.39 12.00 -6.40
CA GLN A 61 -5.11 11.43 -7.72
C GLN A 61 -5.75 10.04 -7.90
N LEU A 62 -5.56 9.12 -6.93
CA LEU A 62 -6.07 7.74 -7.02
C LEU A 62 -7.60 7.64 -7.03
N MET A 63 -8.27 8.56 -6.34
CA MET A 63 -9.73 8.61 -6.21
C MET A 63 -10.38 9.58 -7.21
N GLY A 64 -9.58 10.34 -7.98
CA GLY A 64 -10.09 11.32 -8.95
C GLY A 64 -10.91 12.43 -8.29
N THR A 65 -10.49 12.91 -7.12
CA THR A 65 -11.21 13.91 -6.32
C THR A 65 -10.28 15.04 -5.84
N THR A 66 -10.80 16.03 -5.12
CA THR A 66 -9.99 17.14 -4.62
C THR A 66 -9.26 16.78 -3.33
N ARG A 67 -8.21 17.54 -2.97
CA ARG A 67 -7.45 17.32 -1.73
C ARG A 67 -8.31 17.54 -0.49
N GLU A 68 -9.28 18.45 -0.57
CA GLU A 68 -10.24 18.75 0.49
C GLU A 68 -11.14 17.54 0.78
N ALA A 69 -11.60 16.85 -0.27
CA ALA A 69 -12.47 15.67 -0.13
C ALA A 69 -11.78 14.50 0.59
N VAL A 70 -10.46 14.36 0.44
CA VAL A 70 -9.66 13.33 1.12
C VAL A 70 -9.03 13.81 2.42
N HIS A 71 -9.23 15.08 2.81
CA HIS A 71 -8.55 15.69 3.96
C HIS A 71 -8.81 14.98 5.29
N SER A 72 -10.08 14.72 5.61
CA SER A 72 -10.44 14.04 6.85
C SER A 72 -9.92 12.60 6.90
N ALA A 73 -10.00 11.88 5.77
CA ALA A 73 -9.53 10.51 5.64
C ALA A 73 -8.00 10.43 5.72
N CYS A 74 -7.27 11.34 5.09
CA CYS A 74 -5.81 11.42 5.19
C CYS A 74 -5.34 11.82 6.59
N SER A 75 -6.10 12.65 7.32
CA SER A 75 -5.81 12.98 8.72
C SER A 75 -5.95 11.75 9.63
N CYS A 76 -7.00 10.94 9.41
CA CYS A 76 -7.19 9.64 10.05
C CYS A 76 -5.99 8.72 9.78
N TYR A 77 -5.56 8.61 8.52
CA TYR A 77 -4.45 7.75 8.13
C TYR A 77 -3.13 8.17 8.77
N ALA A 78 -2.77 9.45 8.66
CA ALA A 78 -1.48 9.93 9.15
C ALA A 78 -1.39 9.81 10.69
N LYS A 79 -2.44 10.23 11.39
CA LYS A 79 -2.50 10.14 12.86
C LYS A 79 -2.45 8.68 13.32
N GLY A 80 -3.24 7.81 12.71
CA GLY A 80 -3.29 6.40 13.06
C GLY A 80 -1.95 5.71 12.85
N THR A 81 -1.37 5.89 11.66
CA THR A 81 -0.12 5.24 11.26
C THR A 81 1.02 5.66 12.18
N VAL A 82 1.25 6.96 12.37
CA VAL A 82 2.37 7.45 13.18
C VAL A 82 2.20 7.11 14.67
N ASN A 83 0.97 7.12 15.20
CA ASN A 83 0.73 6.70 16.60
C ASN A 83 0.93 5.20 16.82
N ALA A 84 0.76 4.37 15.78
CA ALA A 84 1.01 2.94 15.84
C ALA A 84 2.49 2.58 15.62
N MET A 85 3.33 3.56 15.24
CA MET A 85 4.75 3.33 15.02
C MET A 85 5.52 3.20 16.34
N THR A 86 6.52 2.32 16.34
CA THR A 86 7.50 2.21 17.42
C THR A 86 8.56 3.29 17.30
N LYS A 87 9.37 3.47 18.36
CA LYS A 87 10.50 4.39 18.32
C LYS A 87 11.50 4.05 17.22
N ASP A 88 11.73 2.77 16.97
CA ASP A 88 12.67 2.30 15.93
C ASP A 88 12.13 2.57 14.53
N GLU A 89 10.84 2.42 14.30
CA GLU A 89 10.21 2.74 13.02
C GLU A 89 10.21 4.25 12.76
N LEU A 90 9.99 5.06 13.80
CA LEU A 90 10.13 6.51 13.70
C LEU A 90 11.58 6.89 13.39
N GLN A 91 12.56 6.21 13.98
CA GLN A 91 13.97 6.45 13.69
C GLN A 91 14.33 6.05 12.26
N ALA A 92 13.87 4.89 11.78
CA ALA A 92 14.04 4.47 10.40
C ALA A 92 13.44 5.49 9.40
N PHE A 93 12.29 6.08 9.75
CA PHE A 93 11.71 7.17 8.95
C PHE A 93 12.61 8.42 8.94
N ARG A 94 13.23 8.78 10.07
CA ARG A 94 14.17 9.91 10.13
C ARG A 94 15.44 9.67 9.32
N ASP A 95 15.90 8.42 9.27
CA ASP A 95 17.13 8.06 8.59
C ASP A 95 16.94 7.94 7.07
N THR A 96 15.75 7.48 6.64
CA THR A 96 15.46 7.19 5.23
C THR A 96 14.53 8.20 4.56
N GLY A 97 13.66 8.86 5.33
CA GLY A 97 12.54 9.66 4.82
C GLY A 97 11.32 8.84 4.39
N TYR A 98 11.34 7.52 4.58
CA TYR A 98 10.29 6.60 4.12
C TYR A 98 9.81 5.68 5.24
N PHE A 99 8.58 5.17 5.12
CA PHE A 99 8.12 4.09 5.98
C PHE A 99 8.84 2.79 5.59
N ASN A 100 9.48 2.15 6.56
CA ASN A 100 10.02 0.80 6.42
C ASN A 100 8.87 -0.22 6.32
N ASP A 101 9.18 -1.48 6.02
CA ASP A 101 8.14 -2.49 5.73
C ASP A 101 7.14 -2.70 6.88
N SER A 102 7.61 -2.67 8.13
CA SER A 102 6.71 -2.81 9.30
C SER A 102 5.80 -1.59 9.47
N ALA A 103 6.29 -0.37 9.26
CA ALA A 103 5.47 0.83 9.25
C ALA A 103 4.53 0.88 8.04
N ARG A 104 4.95 0.34 6.89
CA ARG A 104 4.10 0.24 5.68
C ARG A 104 2.91 -0.68 5.91
N GLU A 105 3.09 -1.81 6.58
CA GLU A 105 1.99 -2.71 6.94
C GLU A 105 0.93 -1.97 7.79
N LYS A 106 1.38 -1.21 8.80
CA LYS A 106 0.50 -0.37 9.63
C LYS A 106 -0.19 0.69 8.79
N GLY A 107 0.55 1.33 7.89
CA GLY A 107 0.00 2.31 6.94
C GLY A 107 -1.13 1.70 6.11
N LEU A 108 -0.93 0.52 5.52
CA LEU A 108 -1.96 -0.16 4.73
C LEU A 108 -3.22 -0.45 5.54
N ARG A 109 -3.07 -0.90 6.80
CA ARG A 109 -4.21 -1.10 7.70
C ARG A 109 -5.01 0.19 7.92
N PHE A 110 -4.33 1.31 8.10
CA PHE A 110 -4.98 2.61 8.28
C PHE A 110 -5.58 3.17 6.98
N ILE A 111 -5.00 2.85 5.82
CA ILE A 111 -5.62 3.17 4.53
C ILE A 111 -7.01 2.53 4.46
N ASP A 112 -7.12 1.24 4.79
CA ASP A 112 -8.42 0.55 4.78
C ASP A 112 -9.38 1.13 5.83
N GLN A 113 -8.90 1.30 7.06
CA GLN A 113 -9.71 1.78 8.17
C GLN A 113 -10.25 3.19 7.91
N CYS A 114 -9.46 4.05 7.27
CA CYS A 114 -9.84 5.42 6.93
C CYS A 114 -10.56 5.52 5.58
N LYS A 115 -10.95 4.38 4.97
CA LYS A 115 -11.67 4.30 3.68
C LYS A 115 -10.94 4.96 2.52
N LEU A 116 -9.61 4.94 2.57
CA LEU A 116 -8.75 5.39 1.49
C LEU A 116 -8.53 4.24 0.50
N LYS A 117 -8.32 4.59 -0.77
CA LYS A 117 -7.94 3.63 -1.81
C LYS A 117 -6.49 3.21 -1.62
N ARG A 118 -6.19 1.91 -1.63
CA ARG A 118 -4.82 1.41 -1.56
C ARG A 118 -4.01 1.84 -2.79
N PRO A 119 -2.83 2.47 -2.62
CA PRO A 119 -1.86 2.63 -3.69
C PRO A 119 -1.32 1.26 -4.08
N PHE A 120 -1.25 1.00 -5.39
CA PHE A 120 -0.74 -0.24 -5.98
C PHE A 120 0.76 -0.15 -6.25
#